data_AF-A0A9P4L575-F1
#
_entry.id   AF-A0A9P4L575-F1
#
_cell.length_a   1.000
_cell.length_b   1.000
_cell.length_c   1.000
_cell.angle_alpha   90.00
_cell.angle_beta   90.00
_cell.angle_gamma   90.00
#
_symmetry.space_group_name_H-M   'P 1'
#
loop_
_entity.id
_entity.type
_entity.pdbx_description
1 polymer ?
#
loop_
_entity_poly.entity_id
_entity_poly.type
_entity_poly.pdbx_seq_one_letter_code
_entity_poly.pdbx_strand_id
1 'polypeptide(L)'
;LIASFCAVAYWMCIELLVLVYVTFKRHTGLYFWSIVITTLGLILQATGFLIKEFVYSNPPIFTTIICKIGWVSNVTGFSIVLWSRLHLVVNDPRILRAVLIMILVNGVLMHTPVIVCEFGLLSRHKQDYIRPMVIMERVQQTVFALQEVVISCLYIFYTWRFLNSGYAMHTRKVVRLLVLVQACVITFDGSLTAIDYHNMFTLKCTIHPFVYALKLKLEFIVLNQLLALIKNGLA
;
A
#
# COMPACT_ATOMS: atom_id res chain seq x y z
N LEU A 1 22.33 -5.52 -2.89
CA LEU A 1 21.11 -4.77 -3.28
C LEU A 1 19.87 -5.28 -2.53
N ILE A 2 19.48 -6.55 -2.72
CA ILE A 2 18.29 -7.14 -2.05
C ILE A 2 18.32 -6.96 -0.54
N ALA A 3 19.38 -7.46 0.12
CA ALA A 3 19.53 -7.34 1.57
C ALA A 3 19.50 -5.88 2.06
N SER A 4 20.08 -4.94 1.31
CA SER A 4 20.12 -3.51 1.65
C SER A 4 18.72 -2.88 1.62
N PHE A 5 17.95 -3.08 0.54
CA PHE A 5 16.58 -2.55 0.45
C PHE A 5 15.65 -3.19 1.46
N CYS A 6 15.75 -4.51 1.69
CA CYS A 6 14.97 -5.18 2.72
C CYS A 6 15.33 -4.68 4.13
N ALA A 7 16.61 -4.48 4.45
CA ALA A 7 17.04 -3.95 5.73
C ALA A 7 16.47 -2.54 5.99
N VAL A 8 16.53 -1.65 5.00
CA VAL A 8 15.92 -0.32 5.09
C VAL A 8 14.40 -0.42 5.23
N ALA A 9 13.74 -1.29 4.47
CA ALA A 9 12.30 -1.53 4.58
C ALA A 9 11.90 -2.01 5.98
N TYR A 10 12.65 -2.95 6.58
CA TYR A 10 12.42 -3.39 7.96
C TYR A 10 12.58 -2.25 8.96
N TRP A 11 13.67 -1.48 8.85
CA TRP A 11 13.90 -0.34 9.72
C TRP A 11 12.73 0.65 9.67
N MET A 12 12.29 1.02 8.46
CA MET A 12 11.15 1.91 8.27
C MET A 12 9.84 1.34 8.82
N CYS A 13 9.60 0.03 8.64
CA CYS A 13 8.41 -0.63 9.16
C CYS A 13 8.40 -0.66 10.69
N ILE A 14 9.54 -1.00 11.32
CA ILE A 14 9.68 -1.01 12.78
C ILE A 14 9.48 0.40 13.35
N GLU A 15 10.14 1.40 12.77
CA GLU A 15 9.96 2.80 13.15
C GLU A 15 8.48 3.21 13.04
N LEU A 16 7.83 2.87 11.92
CA LEU A 16 6.41 3.19 11.70
C LEU A 16 5.49 2.51 12.73
N LEU A 17 5.72 1.24 13.05
CA LEU A 17 4.93 0.54 14.07
C LEU A 17 5.04 1.22 15.44
N VAL A 18 6.26 1.61 15.84
CA VAL A 18 6.50 2.35 17.08
C VAL A 18 5.79 3.70 17.05
N LEU A 19 5.94 4.47 15.96
CA LEU A 19 5.31 5.78 15.81
C LEU A 19 3.78 5.69 15.86
N VAL A 20 3.19 4.72 15.17
CA VAL A 20 1.74 4.47 15.19
C VAL A 20 1.28 4.14 16.61
N TYR A 21 1.97 3.23 17.29
CA TYR A 21 1.60 2.80 18.65
C TYR A 21 1.62 3.97 19.65
N VAL A 22 2.65 4.81 19.60
CA VAL A 22 2.82 5.97 20.49
C VAL A 22 1.86 7.11 20.15
N THR A 23 1.55 7.33 18.87
CA THR A 23 0.72 8.47 18.44
C THR A 23 -0.77 8.24 18.71
N PHE A 24 -1.27 7.02 18.56
CA PHE A 24 -2.69 6.71 18.78
C PHE A 24 -2.99 6.46 20.26
N LYS A 25 -3.77 7.34 20.88
CA LYS A 25 -4.24 7.15 22.28
C LYS A 25 -5.26 6.02 22.45
N ARG A 26 -5.97 5.63 21.38
CA ARG A 26 -6.94 4.52 21.37
C ARG A 26 -6.65 3.62 20.17
N HIS A 27 -6.40 2.34 20.42
CA HIS A 27 -6.00 1.33 19.42
C HIS A 27 -7.19 0.57 18.80
N THR A 28 -8.35 1.22 18.68
CA THR A 28 -9.60 0.57 18.23
C THR A 28 -10.06 1.03 16.85
N GLY A 29 -9.46 2.07 16.28
CA GLY A 29 -9.87 2.63 14.99
C GLY A 29 -9.47 1.76 13.80
N LEU A 30 -10.30 1.74 12.75
CA LEU A 30 -10.01 1.08 11.47
C LEU A 30 -8.67 1.53 10.88
N TYR A 31 -8.36 2.83 10.95
CA TYR A 31 -7.07 3.35 10.49
C TYR A 31 -5.89 2.67 11.20
N PHE A 32 -5.94 2.58 12.54
CA PHE A 32 -4.88 1.98 13.35
C PHE A 32 -4.63 0.53 12.95
N TRP A 33 -5.69 -0.29 12.86
CA TRP A 33 -5.53 -1.69 12.46
C TRP A 33 -5.07 -1.83 11.01
N SER A 34 -5.59 -1.00 10.10
CA SER A 34 -5.17 -1.04 8.70
C SER A 34 -3.67 -0.73 8.54
N ILE A 35 -3.13 0.29 9.21
CA ILE A 35 -1.70 0.62 9.10
C ILE A 35 -0.81 -0.44 9.74
N VAL A 36 -1.21 -1.01 10.89
CA VAL A 36 -0.48 -2.09 11.56
C VAL A 36 -0.44 -3.34 10.69
N ILE A 37 -1.60 -3.81 10.21
CA ILE A 37 -1.69 -5.00 9.35
C ILE A 37 -0.90 -4.82 8.06
N THR A 38 -0.99 -3.65 7.43
CA THR A 38 -0.23 -3.35 6.21
C THR A 38 1.27 -3.39 6.46
N THR A 39 1.72 -2.79 7.57
CA THR A 39 3.15 -2.73 7.92
C THR A 39 3.70 -4.12 8.27
N LEU A 40 2.95 -4.92 9.03
CA LEU A 40 3.30 -6.32 9.28
C LEU A 40 3.29 -7.16 7.99
N GLY A 41 2.36 -6.89 7.08
CA GLY A 41 2.32 -7.49 5.76
C GLY A 41 3.59 -7.23 4.94
N LEU A 42 4.13 -6.01 5.00
CA LEU A 42 5.41 -5.67 4.35
C LEU A 42 6.59 -6.44 4.94
N ILE A 43 6.64 -6.55 6.27
CA ILE A 43 7.65 -7.35 6.97
C ILE A 43 7.57 -8.81 6.52
N LEU A 44 6.36 -9.40 6.52
CA LEU A 44 6.16 -10.78 6.07
C LEU A 44 6.54 -10.99 4.61
N GLN A 45 6.16 -10.07 3.71
CA GLN A 45 6.52 -10.16 2.30
C GLN A 45 8.04 -10.09 2.11
N ALA A 46 8.71 -9.12 2.75
CA ALA A 46 10.17 -8.97 2.68
C ALA A 46 10.88 -10.21 3.23
N THR A 47 10.39 -10.78 4.34
CA THR A 47 10.95 -12.00 4.92
C THR A 47 10.78 -13.19 3.98
N GLY A 48 9.58 -13.39 3.44
CA GLY A 48 9.32 -14.47 2.48
C GLY A 48 10.18 -14.35 1.23
N PHE A 49 10.39 -13.13 0.72
CA PHE A 49 11.26 -12.87 -0.42
C PHE A 49 12.74 -13.17 -0.10
N LEU A 50 13.25 -12.70 1.04
CA LEU A 50 14.64 -12.99 1.45
C LEU A 50 14.89 -14.49 1.62
N ILE A 51 13.97 -15.21 2.26
CA ILE A 51 14.12 -16.66 2.44
C ILE A 51 14.11 -17.35 1.08
N LYS A 52 13.22 -16.94 0.16
CA LYS A 52 13.14 -17.51 -1.21
C LYS A 52 14.43 -17.30 -2.02
N GLU A 53 15.09 -16.16 -1.89
CA GLU A 53 16.30 -15.82 -2.67
C GLU A 53 17.61 -16.35 -2.04
N PHE A 54 17.70 -16.42 -0.71
CA PHE A 54 18.97 -16.73 -0.03
C PHE A 54 19.00 -18.06 0.73
N VAL A 55 17.84 -18.68 1.00
CA VAL A 55 17.76 -19.92 1.80
C VAL A 55 17.13 -21.04 1.00
N TYR A 56 17.96 -21.68 0.17
CA TYR A 56 17.56 -22.77 -0.73
C TYR A 56 17.11 -24.05 -0.01
N SER A 57 17.45 -24.22 1.27
CA SER A 57 17.12 -25.42 2.05
C SER A 57 15.66 -25.48 2.53
N ASN A 58 14.92 -24.37 2.45
CA ASN A 58 13.53 -24.32 2.94
C ASN A 58 12.53 -24.84 1.89
N PRO A 59 11.43 -25.47 2.31
CA PRO A 59 10.41 -25.92 1.38
C PRO A 59 9.81 -24.71 0.62
N PRO A 60 9.89 -24.67 -0.72
CA PRO A 60 9.54 -23.49 -1.52
C PRO A 60 8.06 -23.11 -1.41
N ILE A 61 7.20 -24.07 -1.04
CA ILE A 61 5.78 -23.85 -0.78
C ILE A 61 5.60 -22.96 0.46
N PHE A 62 6.32 -23.25 1.55
CA PHE A 62 6.18 -22.52 2.81
C PHE A 62 6.65 -21.06 2.67
N THR A 63 7.78 -20.84 2.00
CA THR A 63 8.33 -19.49 1.77
C THR A 63 7.40 -18.67 0.87
N THR A 64 6.79 -19.31 -0.13
CA THR A 64 5.79 -18.69 -1.01
C THR A 64 4.52 -18.30 -0.25
N ILE A 65 4.03 -19.13 0.67
CA ILE A 65 2.88 -18.82 1.52
C ILE A 65 3.14 -17.56 2.35
N ILE A 66 4.29 -17.49 3.06
CA ILE A 66 4.66 -16.32 3.86
C ILE A 66 4.71 -15.06 2.99
N CYS A 67 5.39 -15.14 1.85
CA CYS A 67 5.54 -14.03 0.92
C CYS A 67 4.19 -13.52 0.42
N LYS A 68 3.28 -14.43 0.00
CA LYS A 68 1.98 -14.05 -0.57
C LYS A 68 0.99 -13.57 0.49
N ILE A 69 0.98 -14.14 1.69
CA ILE A 69 0.18 -13.60 2.81
C ILE A 69 0.62 -12.16 3.12
N GLY A 70 1.93 -11.93 3.18
CA GLY A 70 2.50 -10.60 3.36
C GLY A 70 2.07 -9.63 2.25
N TRP A 71 2.20 -10.06 0.99
CA TRP A 71 1.81 -9.29 -0.20
C TRP A 71 0.33 -8.89 -0.19
N VAL A 72 -0.58 -9.84 0.02
CA VAL A 72 -2.04 -9.56 0.08
C VAL A 72 -2.36 -8.58 1.20
N SER A 73 -1.76 -8.79 2.38
CA SER A 73 -1.97 -7.95 3.56
C SER A 73 -1.49 -6.53 3.33
N ASN A 74 -0.37 -6.33 2.61
CA ASN A 74 0.12 -4.99 2.36
C ASN A 74 -0.56 -4.28 1.18
N VAL A 75 -0.82 -4.94 0.05
CA VAL A 75 -1.43 -4.25 -1.10
C VAL A 75 -2.88 -3.85 -0.79
N THR A 76 -3.68 -4.78 -0.28
CA THR A 76 -5.06 -4.49 0.12
C THR A 76 -5.08 -3.61 1.36
N GLY A 77 -4.22 -3.87 2.33
CA GLY A 77 -4.13 -3.08 3.55
C GLY A 77 -3.83 -1.61 3.26
N PHE A 78 -2.91 -1.32 2.34
CA PHE A 78 -2.59 0.05 1.93
C PHE A 78 -3.81 0.75 1.34
N SER A 79 -4.57 0.06 0.49
CA SER A 79 -5.83 0.60 -0.05
C SER A 79 -6.86 0.89 1.05
N ILE A 80 -6.93 0.05 2.09
CA ILE A 80 -7.80 0.27 3.26
C ILE A 80 -7.30 1.47 4.09
N VAL A 81 -5.98 1.68 4.23
CA VAL A 81 -5.41 2.87 4.88
C VAL A 81 -5.88 4.14 4.16
N LEU A 82 -5.77 4.17 2.81
CA LEU A 82 -6.24 5.28 2.00
C LEU A 82 -7.75 5.52 2.14
N TRP A 83 -8.54 4.44 2.11
CA TRP A 83 -9.98 4.52 2.31
C TRP A 83 -10.36 5.03 3.71
N SER A 84 -9.66 4.58 4.75
CA SER A 84 -9.91 5.05 6.11
C SER A 84 -9.57 6.52 6.29
N ARG A 85 -8.60 7.07 5.53
CA ARG A 85 -8.35 8.52 5.47
C ARG A 85 -9.45 9.26 4.73
N LEU A 86 -9.89 8.72 3.59
CA LEU A 86 -10.98 9.30 2.81
C LEU A 86 -12.26 9.43 3.64
N HIS A 87 -12.54 8.46 4.51
CA HIS A 87 -13.66 8.47 5.45
C HIS A 87 -13.63 9.65 6.44
N LEU A 88 -12.47 10.28 6.69
CA LEU A 88 -12.37 11.45 7.58
C LEU A 88 -12.74 12.76 6.89
N VAL A 89 -12.74 12.78 5.55
CA VAL A 89 -12.94 14.01 4.75
C VAL A 89 -14.26 13.95 3.98
N VAL A 90 -14.69 12.76 3.56
CA VAL A 90 -15.91 12.53 2.79
C VAL A 90 -17.03 12.11 3.72
N ASN A 91 -18.11 12.88 3.75
CA ASN A 91 -19.31 12.55 4.53
C ASN A 91 -20.33 11.72 3.75
N ASP A 92 -20.21 11.59 2.42
CA ASP A 92 -21.16 10.84 1.60
C ASP A 92 -20.89 9.31 1.71
N PRO A 93 -21.80 8.54 2.33
CA PRO A 93 -21.61 7.10 2.51
C PRO A 93 -21.66 6.32 1.20
N ARG A 94 -22.28 6.86 0.14
CA ARG A 94 -22.38 6.19 -1.17
C ARG A 94 -21.00 6.11 -1.81
N ILE A 95 -20.23 7.19 -1.76
CA ILE A 95 -18.87 7.26 -2.31
C ILE A 95 -17.96 6.33 -1.51
N LEU A 96 -17.99 6.41 -0.19
CA LEU A 96 -17.18 5.55 0.67
C LEU A 96 -17.47 4.06 0.44
N ARG A 97 -18.76 3.69 0.31
CA ARG A 97 -19.14 2.31 0.02
C ARG A 97 -18.72 1.88 -1.38
N ALA A 98 -18.84 2.73 -2.40
CA ALA A 98 -18.39 2.44 -3.75
C ALA A 98 -16.88 2.19 -3.81
N VAL A 99 -16.08 3.03 -3.14
CA VAL A 99 -14.62 2.85 -3.05
C VAL A 99 -14.28 1.56 -2.30
N LEU A 100 -14.97 1.24 -1.19
CA LEU A 100 -14.74 -0.01 -0.47
C LEU A 100 -15.07 -1.22 -1.33
N ILE A 101 -16.18 -1.19 -2.07
CA ILE A 101 -16.56 -2.26 -3.00
C ILE A 101 -15.48 -2.43 -4.08
N MET A 102 -14.98 -1.34 -4.66
CA MET A 102 -13.88 -1.37 -5.62
C MET A 102 -12.63 -2.07 -5.02
N ILE A 103 -12.22 -1.70 -3.80
CA ILE A 103 -11.07 -2.31 -3.12
C ILE A 103 -11.26 -3.82 -2.93
N LEU A 104 -12.43 -4.24 -2.45
CA LEU A 104 -12.72 -5.65 -2.20
C LEU A 104 -12.79 -6.47 -3.49
N VAL A 105 -13.46 -5.95 -4.53
CA VAL A 105 -13.59 -6.62 -5.82
C VAL A 105 -12.22 -6.74 -6.49
N ASN A 106 -11.45 -5.66 -6.58
CA ASN A 106 -10.10 -5.71 -7.15
C ASN A 106 -9.19 -6.62 -6.33
N GLY A 107 -9.28 -6.60 -5.00
CA GLY A 107 -8.54 -7.50 -4.13
C GLY A 107 -8.80 -8.97 -4.48
N VAL A 108 -10.06 -9.40 -4.53
CA VAL A 108 -10.40 -10.80 -4.84
C VAL A 108 -10.00 -11.17 -6.27
N LEU A 109 -10.31 -10.30 -7.24
CA LEU A 109 -10.08 -10.58 -8.65
C LEU A 109 -8.59 -10.60 -9.02
N MET A 110 -7.77 -9.75 -8.39
CA MET A 110 -6.34 -9.64 -8.72
C MET A 110 -5.47 -10.57 -7.87
N HIS A 111 -5.77 -10.76 -6.58
CA HIS A 111 -4.95 -11.63 -5.72
C HIS A 111 -5.07 -13.10 -6.09
N THR A 112 -6.30 -13.59 -6.32
CA THR A 112 -6.57 -14.99 -6.62
C THR A 112 -5.74 -15.54 -7.79
N PRO A 113 -5.78 -14.95 -9.01
CA PRO A 113 -5.07 -15.51 -10.16
C PRO A 113 -3.55 -15.43 -10.00
N VAL A 114 -3.01 -14.39 -9.35
CA VAL A 114 -1.57 -14.27 -9.07
C VAL A 114 -1.11 -15.39 -8.13
N ILE A 115 -1.87 -15.65 -7.06
CA ILE A 115 -1.56 -16.72 -6.11
C ILE A 115 -1.62 -18.08 -6.80
N VAL A 116 -2.68 -18.34 -7.58
CA VAL A 116 -2.83 -19.60 -8.33
C VAL A 116 -1.67 -19.79 -9.33
N CYS A 117 -1.31 -18.74 -10.07
CA CYS A 117 -0.19 -18.81 -11.01
C CYS A 117 1.15 -19.06 -10.31
N GLU A 118 1.40 -18.40 -9.18
CA GLU A 118 2.63 -18.61 -8.40
C GLU A 118 2.77 -20.06 -7.93
N PHE A 119 1.72 -20.65 -7.37
CA PHE A 119 1.75 -22.07 -6.98
C PHE A 119 1.85 -23.00 -8.20
N GLY A 120 1.23 -22.64 -9.31
CA GLY A 120 1.38 -23.32 -10.59
C GLY A 120 2.83 -23.38 -11.07
N LEU A 121 3.60 -22.30 -10.87
CA LEU A 121 5.03 -22.23 -11.18
C LEU A 121 5.92 -23.14 -10.32
N LEU A 122 5.42 -23.57 -9.14
CA LEU A 122 6.09 -24.56 -8.28
C LEU A 122 5.73 -26.01 -8.65
N SER A 123 4.73 -26.21 -9.53
CA SER A 123 4.26 -27.53 -9.93
C SER A 123 5.06 -28.12 -11.10
N ARG A 124 4.78 -29.38 -11.44
CA ARG A 124 5.35 -30.05 -12.63
C ARG A 124 4.93 -29.38 -13.95
N HIS A 125 3.80 -28.66 -13.96
CA HIS A 125 3.24 -27.96 -15.12
C HIS A 125 3.72 -26.51 -15.22
N LYS A 126 4.87 -26.16 -14.64
CA LYS A 126 5.42 -24.80 -14.59
C LYS A 126 5.31 -24.03 -15.91
N GLN A 127 5.59 -24.68 -17.05
CA GLN A 127 5.58 -24.04 -18.37
C GLN A 127 4.23 -23.41 -18.73
N ASP A 128 3.13 -24.03 -18.30
CA ASP A 128 1.77 -23.55 -18.58
C ASP A 128 1.44 -22.27 -17.81
N TYR A 129 2.16 -22.00 -16.71
CA TYR A 129 1.90 -20.87 -15.81
C TYR A 129 2.84 -19.67 -16.03
N ILE A 130 3.94 -19.81 -16.79
CA ILE A 130 4.90 -18.70 -17.02
C ILE A 130 4.21 -17.52 -17.73
N ARG A 131 3.56 -17.78 -18.87
CA ARG A 131 2.91 -16.72 -19.65
C ARG A 131 1.72 -16.10 -18.91
N PRO A 132 0.79 -16.88 -18.32
CA PRO A 132 -0.27 -16.32 -17.49
C PRO A 132 0.24 -15.47 -16.33
N MET A 133 1.31 -15.90 -15.64
CA MET A 133 1.89 -15.15 -14.52
C MET A 133 2.41 -13.77 -14.98
N VAL A 134 3.16 -13.70 -16.08
CA VAL A 134 3.68 -12.43 -16.59
C VAL A 134 2.57 -11.47 -16.98
N ILE A 135 1.50 -11.97 -17.61
CA ILE A 135 0.34 -11.15 -17.97
C ILE A 135 -0.37 -10.68 -16.69
N MET A 136 -0.62 -11.59 -15.76
CA MET A 136 -1.36 -11.28 -14.55
C MET A 136 -0.61 -10.31 -13.64
N GLU A 137 0.72 -10.42 -13.53
CA GLU A 137 1.57 -9.47 -12.80
C GLU A 137 1.44 -8.04 -13.33
N ARG A 138 1.38 -7.85 -14.65
CA ARG A 138 1.19 -6.51 -15.24
C ARG A 138 -0.23 -5.99 -15.04
N VAL A 139 -1.23 -6.87 -15.19
CA VAL A 139 -2.64 -6.51 -15.02
C VAL A 139 -2.91 -6.12 -13.57
N GLN A 140 -2.53 -6.94 -12.59
CA GLN A 140 -2.72 -6.64 -11.17
C GLN A 140 -2.02 -5.33 -10.77
N GLN A 141 -0.78 -5.13 -11.24
CA GLN A 141 0.01 -3.94 -10.90
C GLN A 141 -0.69 -2.68 -11.43
N THR A 142 -1.18 -2.74 -12.67
CA THR A 142 -1.89 -1.63 -13.31
C THR A 142 -3.23 -1.36 -12.61
N VAL A 143 -4.00 -2.41 -12.28
CA VAL A 143 -5.31 -2.26 -11.61
C VAL A 143 -5.16 -1.66 -10.22
N PHE A 144 -4.21 -2.14 -9.40
CA PHE A 144 -3.97 -1.56 -8.08
C PHE A 144 -3.43 -0.14 -8.16
N ALA A 145 -2.53 0.18 -9.10
CA ALA A 145 -2.06 1.55 -9.31
C ALA A 145 -3.22 2.50 -9.69
N LEU A 146 -4.11 2.08 -10.61
CA LEU A 146 -5.30 2.85 -10.96
C LEU A 146 -6.24 3.04 -9.76
N GLN A 147 -6.45 2.00 -8.96
CA GLN A 147 -7.24 2.09 -7.73
C GLN A 147 -6.65 3.13 -6.76
N GLU A 148 -5.34 3.11 -6.53
CA GLU A 148 -4.67 4.07 -5.64
C GLU A 148 -4.73 5.51 -6.18
N VAL A 149 -4.61 5.69 -7.50
CA VAL A 149 -4.81 6.99 -8.16
C VAL A 149 -6.24 7.49 -7.94
N VAL A 150 -7.26 6.65 -8.17
CA VAL A 150 -8.67 7.01 -7.96
C VAL A 150 -8.92 7.47 -6.52
N ILE A 151 -8.44 6.71 -5.53
CA ILE A 151 -8.62 7.08 -4.11
C ILE A 151 -7.87 8.37 -3.79
N SER A 152 -6.65 8.54 -4.29
CA SER A 152 -5.84 9.75 -4.11
C SER A 152 -6.49 10.99 -4.71
N CYS A 153 -7.04 10.89 -5.92
CA CYS A 153 -7.74 11.97 -6.59
C CYS A 153 -9.00 12.39 -5.83
N LEU A 154 -9.81 11.41 -5.37
CA LEU A 154 -10.97 11.68 -4.52
C LEU A 154 -10.55 12.39 -3.23
N TYR A 155 -9.50 11.91 -2.56
CA TYR A 155 -9.00 12.51 -1.33
C TYR A 155 -8.56 13.95 -1.54
N ILE A 156 -7.78 14.25 -2.58
CA ILE A 156 -7.35 15.62 -2.91
C ILE A 156 -8.56 16.51 -3.16
N PHE A 157 -9.51 16.07 -4.00
CA PHE A 157 -10.68 16.84 -4.37
C PHE A 157 -11.53 17.22 -3.15
N TYR A 158 -11.86 16.24 -2.31
CA TYR A 158 -12.68 16.48 -1.12
C TYR A 158 -11.93 17.26 -0.05
N THR A 159 -10.63 17.04 0.11
CA THR A 159 -9.84 17.81 1.08
C THR A 159 -9.71 19.27 0.66
N TRP A 160 -9.51 19.53 -0.64
CA TRP A 160 -9.51 20.89 -1.17
C TRP A 160 -10.85 21.59 -0.93
N ARG A 161 -11.97 20.91 -1.21
CA ARG A 161 -13.31 21.45 -0.97
C ARG A 161 -13.56 21.74 0.52
N PHE A 162 -13.26 20.78 1.40
CA PHE A 162 -13.43 20.90 2.85
C PHE A 162 -12.64 22.08 3.44
N LEU A 163 -11.39 22.24 3.00
CA LEU A 163 -10.49 23.24 3.51
C LEU A 163 -10.78 24.66 2.98
N ASN A 164 -11.27 24.77 1.73
CA ASN A 164 -11.67 26.05 1.15
C ASN A 164 -12.97 26.61 1.77
N SER A 165 -13.82 25.75 2.34
CA SER A 165 -15.08 26.17 2.97
C SER A 165 -14.97 26.70 4.41
N GLY A 166 -13.81 26.62 5.08
CA GLY A 166 -13.74 26.95 6.51
C GLY A 166 -12.41 27.46 7.10
N TYR A 167 -11.26 27.36 6.41
CA TYR A 167 -9.96 27.61 7.04
C TYR A 167 -8.99 28.41 6.14
N ALA A 168 -9.26 29.65 5.78
CA ALA A 168 -8.60 30.30 4.63
C ALA A 168 -7.08 30.59 4.73
N MET A 169 -6.51 30.91 5.91
CA MET A 169 -5.12 31.45 5.98
C MET A 169 -4.01 30.42 6.32
N HIS A 170 -4.21 29.49 7.27
CA HIS A 170 -3.17 28.52 7.68
C HIS A 170 -3.15 27.23 6.83
N THR A 171 -4.10 27.11 5.90
CA THR A 171 -4.47 25.82 5.29
C THR A 171 -3.84 25.57 3.93
N ARG A 172 -3.44 26.63 3.21
CA ARG A 172 -2.79 26.51 1.90
C ARG A 172 -1.49 25.71 1.96
N LYS A 173 -0.71 25.86 3.04
CA LYS A 173 0.53 25.09 3.26
C LYS A 173 0.23 23.60 3.41
N VAL A 174 -0.79 23.24 4.18
CA VAL A 174 -1.16 21.84 4.39
C VAL A 174 -1.75 21.24 3.13
N VAL A 175 -2.69 21.90 2.46
CA VAL A 175 -3.22 21.44 1.15
C VAL A 175 -2.09 21.17 0.16
N ARG A 176 -1.10 22.08 0.07
CA ARG A 176 0.06 21.88 -0.81
C ARG A 176 0.86 20.64 -0.41
N LEU A 177 1.08 20.41 0.88
CA LEU A 177 1.77 19.22 1.36
C LEU A 177 0.97 17.94 1.10
N LEU A 178 -0.35 17.95 1.27
CA LEU A 178 -1.23 16.82 0.94
C LEU A 178 -1.13 16.45 -0.55
N VAL A 179 -1.22 17.45 -1.43
CA VAL A 179 -1.10 17.25 -2.87
C VAL A 179 0.28 16.74 -3.23
N LEU A 180 1.35 17.29 -2.64
CA LEU A 180 2.71 16.83 -2.87
C LEU A 180 2.89 15.37 -2.46
N VAL A 181 2.38 14.97 -1.29
CA VAL A 181 2.47 13.58 -0.83
C VAL A 181 1.72 12.64 -1.75
N GLN A 182 0.47 12.93 -2.12
CA GLN A 182 -0.25 12.07 -3.06
C GLN A 182 0.45 12.01 -4.44
N ALA A 183 1.03 13.12 -4.91
CA ALA A 183 1.81 13.12 -6.15
C ALA A 183 3.06 12.22 -6.05
N CYS A 184 3.75 12.21 -4.89
CA CYS A 184 4.85 11.28 -4.64
C CYS A 184 4.38 9.82 -4.65
N VAL A 185 3.24 9.52 -4.01
CA VAL A 185 2.64 8.17 -3.99
C VAL A 185 2.36 7.68 -5.43
N ILE A 186 1.71 8.51 -6.26
CA ILE A 186 1.41 8.20 -7.67
C ILE A 186 2.72 8.00 -8.47
N THR A 187 3.73 8.83 -8.21
CA THR A 187 5.03 8.71 -8.88
C THR A 187 5.71 7.38 -8.54
N PHE A 188 5.61 6.94 -7.29
CA PHE A 188 6.14 5.65 -6.86
C PHE A 188 5.42 4.48 -7.55
N ASP A 189 4.10 4.53 -7.69
CA ASP A 189 3.34 3.50 -8.40
C ASP A 189 3.68 3.45 -9.88
N GLY A 190 3.80 4.61 -10.52
CA GLY A 190 4.25 4.71 -11.92
C GLY A 190 5.64 4.12 -12.11
N SER A 191 6.55 4.35 -11.16
CA SER A 191 7.92 3.81 -11.18
C SER A 191 7.94 2.28 -11.04
N LEU A 192 7.17 1.73 -10.08
CA LEU A 192 7.04 0.28 -9.91
C LEU A 192 6.40 -0.38 -11.14
N THR A 193 5.40 0.27 -11.73
CA THR A 193 4.75 -0.19 -12.96
C THR A 193 5.73 -0.18 -14.12
N ALA A 194 6.48 0.90 -14.34
CA ALA A 194 7.48 0.96 -15.40
C ALA A 194 8.52 -0.17 -15.30
N ILE A 195 9.04 -0.45 -14.10
CA ILE A 195 9.99 -1.53 -13.85
C ILE A 195 9.40 -2.91 -14.20
N ASP A 196 8.12 -3.13 -13.89
CA ASP A 196 7.42 -4.36 -14.24
C ASP A 196 7.30 -4.56 -15.76
N TYR A 197 6.97 -3.48 -16.50
CA TYR A 197 6.87 -3.52 -17.95
C TYR A 197 8.23 -3.71 -18.64
N HIS A 198 9.33 -3.32 -18.00
CA HIS A 198 10.70 -3.65 -18.44
C HIS A 198 11.14 -5.09 -18.11
N ASN A 199 10.23 -5.95 -17.61
CA ASN A 199 10.49 -7.35 -17.22
C ASN A 199 11.51 -7.50 -16.09
N MET A 200 11.74 -6.45 -15.29
CA MET A 200 12.70 -6.46 -14.19
C MET A 200 12.07 -6.95 -12.89
N PHE A 201 11.48 -8.15 -12.89
CA PHE A 201 10.69 -8.68 -11.77
C PHE A 201 11.47 -8.76 -10.45
N THR A 202 12.70 -9.27 -10.47
CA THR A 202 13.54 -9.36 -9.26
C THR A 202 13.84 -7.98 -8.68
N LEU A 203 14.09 -6.98 -9.54
CA LEU A 203 14.29 -5.61 -9.09
C LEU A 203 13.01 -5.05 -8.47
N LYS A 204 11.84 -5.27 -9.11
CA LYS A 204 10.53 -4.88 -8.57
C LYS A 204 10.34 -5.45 -7.16
N CYS A 205 10.49 -6.76 -6.98
CA CYS A 205 10.35 -7.41 -5.68
C CYS A 205 11.33 -6.89 -4.63
N THR A 206 12.53 -6.48 -5.05
CA THR A 206 13.55 -5.91 -4.16
C THR A 206 13.16 -4.53 -3.63
N ILE A 207 12.70 -3.64 -4.51
CA ILE A 207 12.40 -2.24 -4.14
C ILE A 207 10.99 -2.08 -3.56
N HIS A 208 10.07 -2.98 -3.89
CA HIS A 208 8.65 -2.88 -3.51
C HIS A 208 8.44 -2.71 -2.00
N PRO A 209 9.04 -3.53 -1.09
CA PRO A 209 8.85 -3.35 0.35
C PRO A 209 9.28 -1.98 0.86
N PHE A 210 10.39 -1.45 0.32
CA PHE A 210 10.88 -0.12 0.66
C PHE A 210 9.93 0.98 0.19
N VAL A 211 9.50 0.92 -1.08
CA VAL A 211 8.57 1.91 -1.67
C VAL A 211 7.25 1.92 -0.91
N TYR A 212 6.69 0.76 -0.59
CA TYR A 212 5.43 0.68 0.16
C TYR A 212 5.59 1.13 1.62
N ALA A 213 6.72 0.86 2.28
CA ALA A 213 6.99 1.39 3.62
C ALA A 213 7.08 2.93 3.60
N LEU A 214 7.69 3.51 2.56
CA LEU A 214 7.75 4.94 2.35
C LEU A 214 6.37 5.54 2.10
N LYS A 215 5.57 4.93 1.21
CA LYS A 215 4.16 5.31 0.97
C LYS A 215 3.39 5.35 2.30
N LEU A 216 3.44 4.27 3.09
CA LEU A 216 2.78 4.21 4.40
C LEU A 216 3.25 5.30 5.39
N LYS A 217 4.55 5.59 5.43
CA LYS A 217 5.08 6.64 6.31
C LYS A 217 4.58 8.03 5.91
N LEU A 218 4.54 8.32 4.60
CA LEU A 218 3.98 9.57 4.08
C LEU A 218 2.48 9.70 4.41
N GLU A 219 1.73 8.63 4.22
CA GLU A 219 0.31 8.51 4.56
C GLU A 219 0.03 8.80 6.03
N PHE A 220 0.85 8.26 6.93
CA PHE A 220 0.79 8.51 8.36
C PHE A 220 1.09 9.97 8.74
N ILE A 221 2.13 10.58 8.15
CA ILE A 221 2.48 11.98 8.39
C ILE A 221 1.32 12.89 7.99
N VAL A 222 0.77 12.63 6.81
CA VAL A 222 -0.35 13.41 6.28
C VAL A 222 -1.57 13.32 7.19
N LEU A 223 -1.96 12.12 7.62
CA LEU A 223 -3.13 11.97 8.48
C LEU A 223 -2.96 12.79 9.78
N ASN A 224 -1.79 12.70 10.41
CA ASN A 224 -1.54 13.42 11.66
C ASN A 224 -1.63 14.94 11.50
N GLN A 225 -1.14 15.47 10.37
CA GLN A 225 -1.29 16.89 10.07
C GLN A 225 -2.74 17.30 9.83
N LEU A 226 -3.51 16.48 9.12
CA LEU A 226 -4.94 16.73 8.92
C LEU A 226 -5.70 16.74 10.26
N LEU A 227 -5.42 15.77 11.14
CA LEU A 227 -6.05 15.71 12.47
C LEU A 227 -5.64 16.90 13.35
N ALA A 228 -4.40 17.36 13.28
CA ALA A 228 -3.93 18.53 14.01
C ALA A 228 -4.66 19.81 13.54
N LEU A 229 -4.88 19.97 12.23
CA LEU A 229 -5.68 21.08 11.70
C LEU A 229 -7.12 21.06 12.19
N ILE A 230 -7.78 19.90 12.17
CA ILE A 230 -9.17 19.77 12.61
C ILE A 230 -9.29 20.14 14.10
N LYS A 231 -8.36 19.70 14.94
CA LYS A 231 -8.34 20.05 16.37
C LYS A 231 -8.09 21.53 16.61
N ASN A 232 -7.11 22.12 15.92
CA ASN A 232 -6.75 23.53 16.11
C ASN A 232 -7.75 24.50 15.46
N GLY A 233 -8.52 24.04 14.48
CA GLY A 233 -9.59 24.81 13.83
C GLY A 233 -10.96 24.69 14.51
N LEU A 234 -11.10 23.85 15.53
CA LEU A 234 -12.29 23.72 16.39
C LEU A 234 -12.11 24.46 17.73
N ALA A 235 -11.02 25.23 17.89
CA ALA A 235 -10.72 26.05 19.06
C ALA A 235 -10.89 27.54 18.75
#